data_AF-A0A3D0NAQ8-F1
#
_entry.id   AF-A0A3D0NAQ8-F1
#
_cell.length_a   1.000
_cell.length_b   1.000
_cell.length_c   1.000
_cell.angle_alpha   90.00
_cell.angle_beta   90.00
_cell.angle_gamma   90.00
#
_symmetry.space_group_name_H-M   'P 1'
#
loop_
_entity.id
_entity.type
_entity.pdbx_description
1 polymer ?
#
loop_
_entity_poly.entity_id
_entity_poly.type
_entity_poly.pdbx_seq_one_letter_code
_entity_poly.pdbx_strand_id
1 'polypeptide(L)'
;MSYQNLTLGQKATLACMLEVSAPKPGNVHRGADFEDLTFFDFIQSAAAIGPVIQDRPENRLGPLVLAPIEATRSVVDSNTNLGLVLLMGPIALGRSIDVDGVKEVLEGLDERDAQLVYQAIS
;
A
#
# COMPACT_ATOMS: atom_id res chain seq x y z
N MET A 1 3.45 20.90 10.40
CA MET A 1 2.41 19.87 10.19
C MET A 1 2.81 18.61 10.92
N SER A 2 1.88 18.02 11.68
CA SER A 2 2.09 16.91 12.63
C SER A 2 2.64 15.60 12.02
N TYR A 3 2.44 15.40 10.71
CA TYR A 3 2.72 14.11 10.04
C TYR A 3 4.21 13.79 9.84
N GLN A 4 5.10 14.76 10.02
CA GLN A 4 6.56 14.57 9.91
C GLN A 4 7.10 13.55 10.93
N ASN A 5 6.49 13.49 12.11
CA ASN A 5 6.91 12.63 13.22
C ASN A 5 6.42 11.18 13.11
N LEU A 6 5.58 10.87 12.10
CA LEU A 6 5.09 9.52 11.88
C LEU A 6 6.20 8.63 11.32
N THR A 7 6.24 7.38 11.76
CA THR A 7 7.07 6.34 11.13
C THR A 7 6.60 6.08 9.70
N LEU A 8 7.41 5.37 8.91
CA LEU A 8 7.05 5.03 7.53
C LEU A 8 5.76 4.20 7.48
N GLY A 9 5.63 3.19 8.34
CA GLY A 9 4.42 2.38 8.44
C GLY A 9 3.19 3.17 8.89
N GLN A 10 3.36 4.12 9.81
CA GLN A 10 2.26 5.01 10.22
C GLN A 10 1.82 5.94 9.09
N LYS A 11 2.75 6.45 8.27
CA LYS A 11 2.43 7.24 7.08
C LYS A 11 1.66 6.42 6.05
N ALA A 12 2.09 5.17 5.80
CA ALA A 12 1.38 4.26 4.89
C ALA A 12 -0.03 3.94 5.40
N THR A 13 -0.16 3.62 6.70
CA THR A 13 -1.47 3.38 7.34
C THR A 13 -2.38 4.60 7.16
N LEU A 14 -1.87 5.80 7.47
CA LEU A 14 -2.61 7.05 7.36
C LEU A 14 -3.01 7.34 5.91
N ALA A 15 -2.13 7.09 4.93
CA ALA A 15 -2.42 7.28 3.51
C ALA A 15 -3.60 6.40 3.06
N CYS A 16 -3.61 5.12 3.43
CA CYS A 16 -4.73 4.21 3.15
C CYS A 16 -6.04 4.69 3.79
N MET A 17 -5.99 5.10 5.06
CA MET A 17 -7.18 5.60 5.78
C MET A 17 -7.73 6.89 5.16
N LEU A 18 -6.86 7.82 4.74
CA LEU A 18 -7.26 9.06 4.09
C LEU A 18 -7.92 8.78 2.73
N GLU A 19 -7.40 7.82 1.98
CA GLU A 19 -7.91 7.46 0.65
C GLU A 19 -9.35 6.94 0.70
N VAL A 20 -9.68 6.04 1.63
CA VAL A 20 -11.05 5.52 1.79
C VAL A 20 -11.97 6.50 2.52
N SER A 21 -11.42 7.44 3.29
CA SER A 21 -12.23 8.46 3.97
C SER A 21 -12.71 9.57 3.02
N ALA A 22 -12.02 9.78 1.90
CA ALA A 22 -12.39 10.79 0.91
C ALA A 22 -13.64 10.34 0.11
N PRO A 23 -14.71 11.15 0.00
CA PRO A 23 -15.84 10.86 -0.86
C PRO A 23 -15.43 10.78 -2.33
N LYS A 24 -15.82 9.70 -3.02
CA LYS A 24 -15.45 9.44 -4.41
C LYS A 24 -16.55 8.65 -5.12
N PRO A 25 -17.17 9.20 -6.18
CA PRO A 25 -18.21 8.50 -6.93
C PRO A 25 -17.71 7.15 -7.47
N GLY A 26 -18.55 6.12 -7.36
CA GLY A 26 -18.26 4.78 -7.90
C GLY A 26 -17.21 3.98 -7.12
N ASN A 27 -16.82 4.42 -5.93
CA ASN A 27 -15.87 3.70 -5.07
C ASN A 27 -16.34 3.71 -3.61
N VAL A 28 -15.78 2.79 -2.81
CA VAL A 28 -16.04 2.72 -1.37
C VAL A 28 -15.51 3.97 -0.67
N HIS A 29 -16.33 4.56 0.19
CA HIS A 29 -15.90 5.58 1.15
C HIS A 29 -16.80 5.56 2.39
N ARG A 30 -16.55 6.43 3.38
CA ARG A 30 -17.31 6.41 4.65
C ARG A 30 -18.84 6.52 4.52
N GLY A 31 -19.34 7.03 3.40
CA GLY A 31 -20.77 7.21 3.13
C GLY A 31 -21.33 6.28 2.05
N ALA A 32 -20.52 5.38 1.49
CA ALA A 32 -20.95 4.45 0.46
C ALA A 32 -20.10 3.17 0.54
N ASP A 33 -20.77 2.05 0.81
CA ASP A 33 -20.20 0.69 0.77
C ASP A 33 -20.77 -0.07 -0.44
N PHE A 34 -20.11 -1.17 -0.83
CA PHE A 34 -20.67 -2.21 -1.68
C PHE A 34 -21.13 -3.41 -0.83
N GLU A 35 -21.87 -4.35 -1.43
CA GLU A 35 -22.41 -5.53 -0.72
C GLU A 35 -21.29 -6.43 -0.15
N ASP A 36 -20.17 -6.51 -0.85
CA ASP A 36 -19.02 -7.37 -0.59
C ASP A 36 -17.74 -6.60 -0.22
N LEU A 37 -17.82 -5.27 -0.14
CA LEU A 37 -16.66 -4.43 0.13
C LEU A 37 -17.05 -3.13 0.83
N THR A 38 -16.53 -2.95 2.05
CA THR A 38 -16.93 -1.88 2.95
C THR A 38 -15.76 -0.98 3.35
N PHE A 39 -16.07 0.21 3.85
CA PHE A 39 -15.09 1.10 4.47
C PHE A 39 -14.22 0.38 5.52
N PHE A 40 -14.80 -0.51 6.32
CA PHE A 40 -14.07 -1.21 7.37
C PHE A 40 -13.05 -2.21 6.83
N ASP A 41 -13.29 -2.80 5.65
CA ASP A 41 -12.30 -3.67 5.00
C ASP A 41 -11.03 -2.90 4.65
N PHE A 42 -11.18 -1.67 4.12
CA PHE A 42 -10.04 -0.80 3.84
C PHE A 42 -9.31 -0.37 5.12
N ILE A 43 -10.02 -0.10 6.22
CA ILE A 43 -9.40 0.28 7.50
C ILE A 43 -8.61 -0.88 8.11
N GLN A 44 -9.16 -2.11 8.09
CA GLN A 44 -8.46 -3.31 8.55
C GLN A 44 -7.21 -3.56 7.71
N SER A 45 -7.34 -3.44 6.39
CA SER A 45 -6.22 -3.57 5.45
C SER A 45 -5.14 -2.51 5.68
N ALA A 46 -5.52 -1.25 5.95
CA ALA A 46 -4.57 -0.20 6.29
C ALA A 46 -3.72 -0.56 7.52
N ALA A 47 -4.35 -1.13 8.56
CA ALA A 47 -3.67 -1.57 9.77
C ALA A 47 -2.71 -2.76 9.51
N ALA A 48 -3.05 -3.66 8.58
CA ALA A 48 -2.19 -4.78 8.18
C ALA A 48 -1.01 -4.33 7.29
N ILE A 49 -1.22 -3.36 6.40
CA ILE A 49 -0.21 -2.85 5.46
C ILE A 49 0.90 -2.07 6.16
N GLY A 50 0.56 -1.22 7.13
CA GLY A 50 1.50 -0.31 7.80
C GLY A 50 2.77 -0.98 8.33
N PRO A 51 2.67 -2.02 9.17
CA PRO A 51 3.84 -2.74 9.69
C PRO A 51 4.72 -3.34 8.59
N VAL A 52 4.14 -3.87 7.52
CA VAL A 52 4.91 -4.48 6.42
C VAL A 52 5.70 -3.40 5.66
N ILE A 53 5.08 -2.26 5.39
CA ILE A 53 5.76 -1.12 4.76
C ILE A 53 6.87 -0.56 5.66
N GLN A 54 6.72 -0.62 6.99
CA GLN A 54 7.76 -0.21 7.93
C GLN A 54 9.00 -1.14 7.85
N ASP A 55 8.76 -2.45 7.81
CA ASP A 55 9.82 -3.47 7.80
C ASP A 55 10.62 -3.49 6.51
N ARG A 56 10.02 -3.08 5.38
CA ARG A 56 10.66 -3.05 4.05
C ARG A 56 11.31 -4.40 3.72
N PRO A 57 10.52 -5.48 3.55
CA PRO A 57 11.04 -6.82 3.30
C PRO A 57 12.06 -6.84 2.15
N GLU A 58 13.22 -7.41 2.43
CA GLU A 58 14.39 -7.47 1.53
C GLU A 58 14.88 -6.11 1.00
N ASN A 59 14.27 -5.00 1.43
CA ASN A 59 14.42 -3.66 0.87
C ASN A 59 14.27 -3.64 -0.67
N ARG A 60 13.31 -4.42 -1.20
CA ARG A 60 13.02 -4.56 -2.64
C ARG A 60 11.54 -4.36 -2.95
N LEU A 61 11.23 -3.90 -4.17
CA LEU A 61 9.86 -3.54 -4.54
C LEU A 61 8.93 -4.75 -4.63
N GLY A 62 9.34 -5.85 -5.25
CA GLY A 62 8.51 -7.05 -5.37
C GLY A 62 8.01 -7.58 -4.02
N PRO A 63 8.91 -7.89 -3.08
CA PRO A 63 8.53 -8.29 -1.72
C PRO A 63 7.71 -7.22 -0.99
N LEU A 64 8.04 -5.94 -1.16
CA LEU A 64 7.31 -4.83 -0.56
C LEU A 64 5.90 -4.63 -1.14
N VAL A 65 5.61 -5.18 -2.31
CA VAL A 65 4.26 -5.20 -2.89
C VAL A 65 3.51 -6.47 -2.50
N LEU A 66 4.14 -7.63 -2.55
CA LEU A 66 3.47 -8.91 -2.23
C LEU A 66 3.10 -9.02 -0.76
N ALA A 67 4.04 -8.74 0.15
CA ALA A 67 3.83 -8.98 1.58
C ALA A 67 2.68 -8.16 2.20
N PRO A 68 2.47 -6.87 1.87
CA PRO A 68 1.29 -6.15 2.37
C PRO A 68 -0.03 -6.69 1.84
N ILE A 69 -0.05 -7.26 0.64
CA ILE A 69 -1.24 -7.87 0.04
C ILE A 69 -1.53 -9.21 0.71
N GLU A 70 -0.52 -10.02 0.98
CA GLU A 70 -0.67 -11.24 1.80
C GLU A 70 -1.17 -10.91 3.22
N ALA A 71 -0.65 -9.86 3.85
CA ALA A 71 -1.13 -9.39 5.15
C ALA A 71 -2.59 -8.92 5.08
N THR A 72 -2.97 -8.22 4.02
CA THR A 72 -4.36 -7.78 3.78
C THR A 72 -5.31 -8.98 3.63
N ARG A 73 -4.92 -9.99 2.84
CA ARG A 73 -5.70 -11.23 2.65
C ARG A 73 -5.90 -12.04 3.94
N SER A 74 -5.10 -11.80 4.98
CA SER A 74 -5.29 -12.44 6.29
C SER A 74 -6.39 -11.80 7.14
N VAL A 75 -6.85 -10.59 6.77
CA VAL A 75 -7.84 -9.83 7.55
C VAL A 75 -9.11 -9.49 6.77
N VAL A 76 -9.07 -9.55 5.42
CA VAL A 76 -10.21 -9.30 4.54
C VAL A 76 -10.14 -10.18 3.29
N ASP A 77 -11.30 -10.50 2.70
CA ASP A 77 -11.38 -11.35 1.50
C ASP A 77 -11.05 -10.59 0.19
N SER A 78 -11.09 -9.26 0.22
CA SER A 78 -10.87 -8.39 -0.94
C SER A 78 -9.47 -7.76 -0.97
N ASN A 79 -8.89 -7.62 -2.16
CA ASN A 79 -7.59 -6.94 -2.38
C ASN A 79 -7.73 -5.41 -2.30
N THR A 80 -8.14 -4.88 -1.14
CA THR A 80 -8.19 -3.43 -0.93
C THR A 80 -6.78 -2.83 -0.93
N ASN A 81 -6.67 -1.54 -1.23
CA ASN A 81 -5.42 -0.77 -1.18
C ASN A 81 -4.27 -1.26 -2.09
N LEU A 82 -4.46 -2.23 -2.98
CA LEU A 82 -3.41 -2.70 -3.91
C LEU A 82 -2.80 -1.55 -4.74
N GLY A 83 -3.63 -0.71 -5.34
CA GLY A 83 -3.16 0.46 -6.08
C GLY A 83 -2.36 1.43 -5.21
N LEU A 84 -2.71 1.55 -3.93
CA LEU A 84 -1.97 2.37 -2.97
C LEU A 84 -0.64 1.75 -2.60
N VAL A 85 -0.56 0.44 -2.40
CA VAL A 85 0.69 -0.28 -2.15
C VAL A 85 1.62 -0.14 -3.35
N LEU A 86 1.12 -0.28 -4.59
CA LEU A 86 1.89 -0.07 -5.81
C LEU A 86 2.43 1.36 -5.93
N LEU A 87 1.65 2.36 -5.53
CA LEU A 87 2.08 3.76 -5.53
C LEU A 87 3.10 4.05 -4.41
N MET A 88 2.85 3.57 -3.19
CA MET A 88 3.67 3.84 -2.03
C MET A 88 4.97 3.05 -2.03
N GLY A 89 5.00 1.85 -2.57
CA GLY A 89 6.18 0.95 -2.60
C GLY A 89 7.46 1.65 -3.08
N PRO A 90 7.51 2.22 -4.30
CA PRO A 90 8.71 2.89 -4.78
C PRO A 90 9.01 4.18 -4.01
N ILE A 91 8.00 4.89 -3.49
CA ILE A 91 8.19 6.08 -2.65
C ILE A 91 8.83 5.71 -1.30
N ALA A 92 8.45 4.56 -0.73
CA ALA A 92 8.95 4.05 0.56
C ALA A 92 10.39 3.52 0.49
N LEU A 93 10.82 3.05 -0.68
CA LEU A 93 12.19 2.58 -0.95
C LEU A 93 13.11 3.69 -1.46
N GLY A 94 12.54 4.71 -2.10
CA GLY A 94 13.29 5.83 -2.67
C GLY A 94 14.12 6.55 -1.62
N ARG A 95 15.31 7.00 -2.03
CA ARG A 95 16.20 7.80 -1.17
C ARG A 95 15.65 9.20 -0.89
N SER A 96 14.74 9.67 -1.74
CA SER A 96 14.01 10.95 -1.66
C SER A 96 12.55 10.75 -2.06
N ILE A 97 11.67 11.63 -1.58
CA ILE A 97 10.23 11.65 -1.90
C ILE A 97 10.01 12.55 -3.12
N ASP A 98 10.70 12.23 -4.21
CA ASP A 98 10.60 12.93 -5.49
C ASP A 98 10.69 11.93 -6.67
N VAL A 99 10.60 12.47 -7.88
CA VAL A 99 10.61 11.66 -9.11
C VAL A 99 11.93 10.89 -9.25
N ASP A 100 13.05 11.48 -8.85
CA ASP A 100 14.37 10.86 -8.98
C ASP A 100 14.52 9.66 -8.02
N GLY A 101 14.07 9.80 -6.78
CA GLY A 101 14.06 8.70 -5.80
C GLY A 101 13.18 7.54 -6.23
N VAL A 102 12.01 7.82 -6.83
CA VAL A 102 11.14 6.79 -7.41
C VAL A 102 11.80 6.13 -8.63
N LYS A 103 12.41 6.93 -9.51
CA LYS A 103 13.06 6.44 -10.73
C LYS A 103 14.21 5.50 -10.41
N GLU A 104 15.04 5.81 -9.41
CA GLU A 104 16.14 4.94 -8.96
C GLU A 104 15.63 3.54 -8.55
N VAL A 105 14.50 3.47 -7.82
CA VAL A 105 13.90 2.18 -7.44
C VAL A 105 13.39 1.42 -8.68
N LEU A 106 12.71 2.11 -9.59
CA LEU A 106 12.15 1.49 -10.80
C LEU A 106 13.23 1.01 -11.78
N GLU A 107 14.36 1.70 -11.88
CA GLU A 107 15.52 1.29 -12.70
C GLU A 107 16.24 0.07 -12.13
N GLY A 108 16.10 -0.20 -10.83
CA GLY A 108 16.71 -1.34 -10.14
C GLY A 108 15.88 -2.62 -10.14
N LEU A 109 14.71 -2.63 -10.80
CA LEU A 109 13.82 -3.79 -10.84
C LEU A 109 14.38 -4.92 -11.71
N ASP A 110 14.07 -6.15 -11.31
CA ASP A 110 14.37 -7.35 -12.09
C ASP A 110 13.13 -8.24 -12.30
N GLU A 111 13.34 -9.39 -12.94
CA GLU A 111 12.30 -10.36 -13.23
C GLU A 111 11.61 -10.90 -11.97
N ARG A 112 12.32 -11.00 -10.84
CA ARG A 112 11.74 -11.47 -9.57
C ARG A 112 10.78 -10.43 -9.02
N ASP A 113 11.13 -9.14 -9.09
CA ASP A 113 10.21 -8.08 -8.68
C ASP A 113 8.92 -8.11 -9.50
N ALA A 114 9.04 -8.28 -10.83
CA ALA A 114 7.88 -8.39 -11.71
C ALA A 114 7.00 -9.62 -11.37
N GLN A 115 7.61 -10.77 -11.10
CA GLN A 115 6.89 -11.99 -10.70
C GLN A 115 6.10 -11.80 -9.40
N LEU A 116 6.73 -11.20 -8.37
CA LEU A 116 6.10 -10.98 -7.07
C LEU A 116 4.99 -9.93 -7.15
N VAL A 117 5.15 -8.87 -7.95
CA VAL A 117 4.08 -7.90 -8.21
C VAL A 117 2.91 -8.57 -8.93
N TYR A 118 3.17 -9.42 -9.92
CA TYR A 118 2.12 -10.16 -10.63
C TYR A 118 1.37 -11.12 -9.70
N GLN A 119 2.09 -11.80 -8.81
CA GLN A 119 1.51 -12.65 -7.78
C GLN A 119 0.61 -11.87 -6.81
N ALA A 120 0.96 -10.62 -6.50
CA ALA A 120 0.14 -9.77 -5.64
C ALA A 120 -1.18 -9.33 -6.30
N ILE A 121 -1.21 -9.23 -7.63
CA ILE A 121 -2.41 -8.88 -8.42
C ILE A 121 -3.34 -10.10 -8.58
N SER A 122 -2.75 -11.30 -8.64
CA SER A 122 -3.45 -12.58 -8.86
C SER A 122 -4.10 -13.11 -7.58
#